data_AF-A0A7W2JTX6-F1
#
_entry.id   AF-A0A7W2JTX6-F1
#
_cell.length_a   1.000
_cell.length_b   1.000
_cell.length_c   1.000
_cell.angle_alpha   90.00
_cell.angle_beta   90.00
_cell.angle_gamma   90.00
#
_symmetry.space_group_name_H-M   'P 1'
#
loop_
_entity.id
_entity.type
_entity.pdbx_description
1 polymer ?
#
loop_
_entity_poly.entity_id
_entity_poly.type
_entity_poly.pdbx_seq_one_letter_code
_entity_poly.pdbx_strand_id
1 'polypeptide(L)'
;MPRHNLPALLVLSVLLSLTGCKGLPRSTSEDAPPLGPILPDSEARNAWIAQALALDPLASQNRQPPPRQSNAQVVAKLRQQRDLQLPDAYWAQWQHNLDAFDADAARHKEAQRAHYITTFTDQLKRADDLTLQRLANAPDALDAATREAWKVRLIDRYSRYIIDSEVNRDIIDAHLRRMALMDRQFGVCALDSDCWDRAPKP
;
A
#
# COMPACT_ATOMS: atom_id res chain seq x y z
N MET A 1 14.73 34.86 -6.46
CA MET A 1 13.58 34.11 -7.02
C MET A 1 13.63 32.70 -6.44
N PRO A 2 12.63 32.27 -5.64
CA PRO A 2 12.78 31.12 -4.75
C PRO A 2 12.53 29.80 -5.49
N ARG A 3 13.26 28.76 -5.07
CA ARG A 3 13.26 27.40 -5.61
C ARG A 3 11.97 26.67 -5.19
N HIS A 4 11.08 26.34 -6.13
CA HIS A 4 9.73 25.83 -5.82
C HIS A 4 9.49 24.33 -6.06
N ASN A 5 10.51 23.49 -6.27
CA ASN A 5 10.30 22.03 -6.42
C ASN A 5 10.88 21.17 -5.28
N LEU A 6 11.49 21.79 -4.26
CA LEU A 6 11.84 21.15 -2.99
C LEU A 6 10.72 21.13 -1.91
N PRO A 7 9.72 22.04 -1.88
CA PRO A 7 8.79 22.08 -0.74
C PRO A 7 7.73 20.97 -0.77
N ALA A 8 7.39 20.36 -1.91
CA ALA A 8 6.37 19.30 -1.95
C ALA A 8 6.85 18.00 -1.27
N LEU A 9 8.13 17.66 -1.44
CA LEU A 9 8.76 16.49 -0.78
C LEU A 9 9.14 16.78 0.67
N LEU A 10 9.51 18.03 0.99
CA LEU A 10 9.81 18.46 2.36
C LEU A 10 8.55 18.66 3.24
N VAL A 11 7.42 19.11 2.69
CA VAL A 11 6.16 19.23 3.46
C VAL A 11 5.61 17.86 3.81
N LEU A 12 5.81 16.84 2.97
CA LEU A 12 5.43 15.45 3.30
C LEU A 12 6.33 14.86 4.41
N SER A 13 7.62 15.20 4.42
CA SER A 13 8.56 14.69 5.43
C SER A 13 8.53 15.47 6.75
N VAL A 14 8.16 16.76 6.75
CA VAL A 14 8.01 17.59 7.97
C VAL A 14 6.70 17.30 8.70
N LEU A 15 5.62 16.97 7.98
CA LEU A 15 4.37 16.51 8.63
C LEU A 15 4.50 15.12 9.27
N LEU A 16 5.43 14.30 8.79
CA LEU A 16 5.76 12.98 9.38
C LEU A 16 6.74 13.05 10.55
N SER A 17 7.41 14.18 10.78
CA SER A 17 8.45 14.32 11.82
C SER A 17 8.09 15.28 12.96
N LEU A 18 6.96 15.99 12.89
CA LEU A 18 6.48 16.89 13.95
C LEU A 18 5.38 16.31 14.85
N THR A 19 4.85 15.12 14.55
CA THR A 19 4.20 14.31 15.58
C THR A 19 5.30 13.48 16.24
N GLY A 20 5.76 13.92 17.41
CA GLY A 20 6.65 13.15 18.25
C GLY A 20 6.03 11.78 18.55
N CYS A 21 6.37 10.78 17.74
CA CYS A 21 6.23 9.40 18.12
C CYS A 21 7.25 9.16 19.23
N LYS A 22 6.87 9.45 20.47
CA LYS A 22 7.28 8.57 21.57
C LYS A 22 7.06 7.15 21.04
N GLY A 23 8.16 6.43 20.88
CA GLY A 23 8.31 5.32 19.95
C GLY A 23 7.03 4.54 19.74
N LEU A 24 6.63 4.40 18.47
CA LEU A 24 5.70 3.36 18.09
C LEU A 24 6.18 2.09 18.81
N PRO A 25 5.38 1.48 19.70
CA PRO A 25 5.79 0.28 20.37
C PRO A 25 6.18 -0.70 19.28
N ARG A 26 7.43 -1.11 19.29
CA ARG A 26 7.95 -2.16 18.42
C ARG A 26 7.36 -3.44 18.98
N SER A 27 6.06 -3.64 18.75
CA SER A 27 5.33 -4.87 19.07
C SER A 27 5.82 -5.89 18.06
N THR A 28 7.00 -6.45 18.30
CA THR A 28 7.42 -7.65 17.59
C THR A 28 6.42 -8.75 17.98
N SER A 29 6.12 -9.66 17.06
CA SER A 29 5.26 -10.82 17.37
C SER A 29 5.79 -11.69 18.51
N GLU A 30 6.99 -11.40 19.04
CA GLU A 30 7.62 -12.01 20.20
C GLU A 30 6.84 -11.78 21.50
N ASP A 31 6.04 -10.70 21.58
CA ASP A 31 5.22 -10.40 22.77
C ASP A 31 3.97 -11.29 22.86
N ALA A 32 3.56 -11.94 21.77
CA ALA A 32 2.43 -12.88 21.77
C ALA A 32 2.92 -14.32 21.95
N PRO A 33 2.35 -15.11 22.89
CA PRO A 33 2.71 -16.52 23.07
C PRO A 33 2.64 -17.27 21.74
N PRO A 34 3.68 -18.05 21.34
CA PRO A 34 3.75 -18.66 20.03
C PRO A 34 2.53 -19.55 19.76
N LEU A 35 2.03 -19.50 18.53
CA LEU A 35 0.97 -20.42 18.10
C LEU A 35 1.54 -21.83 17.98
N GLY A 36 0.69 -22.82 18.27
CA GLY A 36 1.03 -24.23 18.13
C GLY A 36 1.23 -24.69 16.69
N PRO A 37 1.31 -26.01 16.46
CA PRO A 37 1.34 -26.56 15.11
C PRO A 37 0.03 -26.26 14.37
N ILE A 38 0.07 -26.39 13.05
CA ILE A 38 -1.15 -26.39 12.23
C ILE A 38 -2.01 -27.58 12.68
N LEU A 39 -3.28 -27.31 12.98
CA LEU A 39 -4.24 -28.37 13.32
C LEU A 39 -4.92 -28.89 12.04
N PRO A 40 -5.37 -30.16 12.03
CA PRO A 40 -6.04 -30.75 10.88
C PRO A 40 -7.26 -29.94 10.41
N ASP A 41 -7.48 -29.92 9.09
CA ASP A 41 -8.66 -29.29 8.52
C ASP A 41 -9.92 -30.13 8.84
N SER A 42 -11.05 -29.45 9.05
CA SER A 42 -12.38 -30.05 9.16
C SER A 42 -13.39 -29.08 8.54
N GLU A 43 -14.60 -29.55 8.21
CA GLU A 43 -15.64 -28.69 7.64
C GLU A 43 -15.95 -27.50 8.57
N ALA A 44 -16.07 -27.76 9.88
CA ALA A 44 -16.29 -26.72 10.88
C ALA A 44 -15.14 -25.71 10.94
N ARG A 45 -13.88 -26.17 10.96
CA ARG A 45 -12.71 -25.29 10.98
C ARG A 45 -12.62 -24.43 9.73
N ASN A 46 -12.88 -25.01 8.56
CA ASN A 46 -12.89 -24.28 7.29
C ASN A 46 -13.97 -23.19 7.27
N ALA A 47 -15.16 -23.49 7.80
CA ALA A 47 -16.23 -22.52 7.93
C ALA A 47 -15.85 -21.35 8.87
N TRP A 48 -15.25 -21.64 10.03
CA TRP A 48 -14.80 -20.60 10.96
C TRP A 48 -13.65 -19.76 10.39
N ILE A 49 -12.71 -20.37 9.68
CA ILE A 49 -11.63 -19.64 9.00
C ILE A 49 -12.22 -18.67 7.96
N ALA A 50 -13.12 -19.16 7.10
CA ALA A 50 -13.78 -18.33 6.09
C ALA A 50 -14.55 -17.15 6.72
N GLN A 51 -15.27 -17.42 7.81
CA GLN A 51 -16.00 -16.39 8.54
C GLN A 51 -15.06 -15.35 9.19
N ALA A 52 -13.98 -15.79 9.84
CA ALA A 52 -13.00 -14.88 10.43
C ALA A 52 -12.33 -13.98 9.37
N LEU A 53 -12.02 -14.54 8.19
CA LEU A 53 -11.51 -13.76 7.06
C LEU A 53 -12.54 -12.75 6.53
N ALA A 54 -13.82 -13.11 6.50
CA ALA A 54 -14.88 -12.22 6.03
C ALA A 54 -15.10 -11.01 6.96
N LEU A 55 -14.83 -11.16 8.26
CA LEU A 55 -14.90 -10.09 9.26
C LEU A 55 -13.70 -9.14 9.22
N ASP A 56 -12.57 -9.56 8.65
CA ASP A 56 -11.35 -8.74 8.59
C ASP A 56 -11.41 -7.74 7.41
N PRO A 57 -11.25 -6.43 7.65
CA PRO A 57 -11.38 -5.41 6.59
C PRO A 57 -10.39 -5.54 5.42
N LEU A 58 -9.22 -6.14 5.64
CA LEU A 58 -8.23 -6.36 4.57
C LEU A 58 -8.44 -7.70 3.88
N ALA A 59 -8.88 -8.74 4.59
CA ALA A 59 -9.13 -10.04 3.99
C ALA A 59 -10.50 -10.16 3.30
N SER A 60 -11.48 -9.36 3.72
CA SER A 60 -12.82 -9.36 3.15
C SER A 60 -12.83 -9.05 1.66
N GLN A 61 -13.67 -9.77 0.91
CA GLN A 61 -13.85 -9.59 -0.53
C GLN A 61 -14.66 -8.33 -0.89
N ASN A 62 -15.36 -7.74 0.08
CA ASN A 62 -16.21 -6.56 -0.14
C ASN A 62 -15.46 -5.23 -0.05
N ARG A 63 -14.12 -5.26 0.00
CA ARG A 63 -13.30 -4.05 0.09
C ARG A 63 -13.45 -3.22 -1.19
N GLN A 64 -13.80 -1.95 -1.02
CA GLN A 64 -13.75 -0.97 -2.09
C GLN A 64 -12.49 -0.09 -1.94
N PRO A 65 -11.70 0.10 -3.01
CA PRO A 65 -10.64 1.08 -2.99
C PRO A 65 -11.25 2.49 -2.84
N PRO A 66 -10.56 3.42 -2.15
CA PRO A 66 -11.04 4.79 -2.05
C PRO A 66 -11.16 5.43 -3.43
N PRO A 67 -12.14 6.31 -3.65
CA PRO A 67 -12.25 7.05 -4.90
C PRO A 67 -11.00 7.91 -5.11
N ARG A 68 -10.56 8.00 -6.36
CA ARG A 68 -9.43 8.86 -6.74
C ARG A 68 -9.72 9.60 -8.04
N GLN A 69 -9.05 10.73 -8.21
CA GLN A 69 -9.09 11.50 -9.46
C GLN A 69 -8.58 10.65 -10.63
N SER A 70 -9.18 10.81 -11.82
CA SER A 70 -8.72 10.08 -13.00
C SER A 70 -7.42 10.67 -13.53
N ASN A 71 -6.58 9.84 -14.14
CA ASN A 71 -5.33 10.31 -14.75
C ASN A 71 -5.55 11.33 -15.86
N ALA A 72 -6.66 11.22 -16.61
CA ALA A 72 -7.06 12.23 -17.58
C ALA A 72 -7.26 13.61 -16.92
N GLN A 73 -7.92 13.67 -15.76
CA GLN A 73 -8.10 14.92 -15.02
C GLN A 73 -6.78 15.44 -14.46
N VAL A 74 -5.88 14.56 -14.00
CA VAL A 74 -4.53 14.93 -13.54
C VAL A 74 -3.74 15.57 -14.68
N VAL A 75 -3.73 14.94 -15.86
CA VAL A 75 -3.02 15.44 -17.05
C VAL A 75 -3.62 16.75 -17.55
N ALA A 76 -4.95 16.89 -17.58
CA ALA A 76 -5.60 18.14 -17.98
C ALA A 76 -5.18 19.31 -17.09
N LYS A 77 -5.13 19.09 -15.77
CA LYS A 77 -4.66 20.10 -14.82
C LYS A 77 -3.18 20.42 -15.02
N LEU A 78 -2.34 19.40 -15.23
CA LEU A 78 -0.93 19.61 -15.48
C LEU A 78 -0.67 20.40 -16.77
N ARG A 79 -1.40 20.09 -17.85
CA ARG A 79 -1.32 20.80 -19.14
C ARG A 79 -1.70 22.27 -19.00
N GLN A 80 -2.64 22.60 -18.13
CA GLN A 80 -3.00 23.99 -17.83
C GLN A 80 -1.92 24.72 -17.01
N GLN A 81 -1.15 23.99 -16.19
CA GLN A 81 -0.10 24.56 -15.34
C GLN A 81 1.25 24.71 -16.05
N ARG A 82 1.59 23.75 -16.90
CA ARG A 82 2.79 23.78 -17.75
C ARG A 82 2.41 24.46 -19.05
N ASP A 83 2.65 25.76 -19.13
CA ASP A 83 2.49 26.60 -20.34
C ASP A 83 3.50 26.21 -21.44
N LEU A 84 3.50 24.93 -21.83
CA LEU A 84 4.38 24.32 -22.81
C LEU A 84 3.55 23.93 -24.03
N GLN A 85 3.98 24.41 -25.20
CA GLN A 85 3.39 24.07 -26.49
C GLN A 85 3.85 22.67 -26.92
N LEU A 86 3.27 21.63 -26.30
CA LEU A 86 3.53 20.22 -26.60
C LEU A 86 2.36 19.59 -27.36
N PRO A 87 2.62 18.66 -28.30
CA PRO A 87 1.58 18.04 -29.10
C PRO A 87 0.65 17.17 -28.24
N ASP A 88 -0.58 16.96 -28.69
CA ASP A 88 -1.56 16.11 -27.96
C ASP A 88 -1.04 14.69 -27.68
N ALA A 89 -0.20 14.17 -28.58
CA ALA A 89 0.46 12.88 -28.40
C ALA A 89 1.34 12.81 -27.13
N TYR A 90 1.97 13.93 -26.71
CA TYR A 90 2.73 13.99 -25.46
C TYR A 90 1.82 13.79 -24.26
N TRP A 91 0.69 14.51 -24.22
CA TRP A 91 -0.26 14.45 -23.11
C TRP A 91 -0.96 13.08 -23.04
N ALA A 92 -1.24 12.46 -24.19
CA ALA A 92 -1.74 11.09 -24.25
C ALA A 92 -0.72 10.09 -23.69
N GLN A 93 0.56 10.22 -24.04
CA GLN A 93 1.64 9.37 -23.50
C GLN A 93 1.83 9.60 -21.99
N TRP A 94 1.71 10.84 -21.51
CA TRP A 94 1.77 11.13 -20.08
C TRP A 94 0.66 10.38 -19.33
N GLN A 95 -0.59 10.48 -19.82
CA GLN A 95 -1.72 9.76 -19.22
C GLN A 95 -1.46 8.25 -19.20
N HIS A 96 -0.97 7.69 -20.32
CA HIS A 96 -0.63 6.28 -20.41
C HIS A 96 0.45 5.88 -19.38
N ASN A 97 1.47 6.70 -19.16
CA ASN A 97 2.52 6.45 -18.18
C ASN A 97 2.00 6.46 -16.74
N LEU A 98 0.99 7.29 -16.43
CA LEU A 98 0.28 7.29 -15.15
C LEU A 98 -0.60 6.04 -15.01
N ASP A 99 -1.36 5.68 -16.05
CA ASP A 99 -2.20 4.47 -16.05
C ASP A 99 -1.34 3.21 -15.80
N ALA A 100 -0.15 3.14 -16.42
CA ALA A 100 0.79 2.06 -16.19
C ALA A 100 1.32 2.04 -14.74
N PHE A 101 1.71 3.20 -14.19
CA PHE A 101 2.15 3.30 -12.80
C PHE A 101 1.08 2.85 -11.80
N ASP A 102 -0.17 3.24 -12.04
CA ASP A 102 -1.28 2.84 -11.18
C ASP A 102 -1.58 1.35 -11.27
N ALA A 103 -1.51 0.78 -12.47
CA ALA A 103 -1.65 -0.65 -12.65
C ALA A 103 -0.52 -1.41 -11.92
N ASP A 104 0.72 -0.94 -12.02
CA ASP A 104 1.88 -1.50 -11.30
C ASP A 104 1.65 -1.44 -9.77
N ALA A 105 1.27 -0.28 -9.26
CA ALA A 105 1.00 -0.06 -7.82
C ALA A 105 -0.18 -0.88 -7.31
N ALA A 106 -1.26 -1.01 -8.09
CA ALA A 106 -2.42 -1.81 -7.73
C ALA A 106 -2.08 -3.30 -7.64
N ARG A 107 -1.32 -3.84 -8.61
CA ARG A 107 -0.88 -5.25 -8.57
C ARG A 107 0.02 -5.52 -7.36
N HIS A 108 0.93 -4.60 -7.05
CA HIS A 108 1.77 -4.71 -5.85
C HIS A 108 0.94 -4.71 -4.56
N LYS A 109 -0.01 -3.78 -4.42
CA LYS A 109 -0.92 -3.73 -3.26
C LYS A 109 -1.75 -5.01 -3.12
N GLU A 110 -2.20 -5.60 -4.22
CA GLU A 110 -2.93 -6.87 -4.18
C GLU A 110 -2.03 -8.05 -3.79
N ALA A 111 -0.79 -8.09 -4.27
CA ALA A 111 0.18 -9.11 -3.85
C ALA A 111 0.45 -9.05 -2.33
N GLN A 112 0.64 -7.85 -1.78
CA GLN A 112 0.81 -7.68 -0.33
C GLN A 112 -0.45 -8.01 0.47
N ARG A 113 -1.62 -7.75 -0.10
CA ARG A 113 -2.90 -8.18 0.49
C ARG A 113 -3.01 -9.70 0.50
N ALA A 114 -2.62 -10.38 -0.57
CA ALA A 114 -2.59 -11.84 -0.62
C ALA A 114 -1.65 -12.40 0.46
N HIS A 115 -0.47 -11.81 0.65
CA HIS A 115 0.44 -12.18 1.74
C HIS A 115 -0.19 -11.98 3.13
N TYR A 116 -0.86 -10.85 3.36
CA TYR A 116 -1.62 -10.60 4.59
C TYR A 116 -2.65 -11.72 4.84
N ILE A 117 -3.45 -12.08 3.83
CA ILE A 117 -4.48 -13.13 3.93
C ILE A 117 -3.84 -14.49 4.22
N THR A 118 -2.75 -14.84 3.55
CA THR A 118 -2.01 -16.08 3.79
C THR A 118 -1.48 -16.14 5.22
N THR A 119 -0.86 -15.06 5.73
CA THR A 119 -0.40 -14.99 7.12
C THR A 119 -1.54 -15.13 8.12
N PHE A 120 -2.67 -14.46 7.88
CA PHE A 120 -3.82 -14.58 8.78
C PHE A 120 -4.40 -16.00 8.75
N THR A 121 -4.51 -16.61 7.57
CA THR A 121 -4.99 -17.98 7.40
C THR A 121 -4.09 -18.98 8.14
N ASP A 122 -2.76 -18.86 8.04
CA ASP A 122 -1.82 -19.71 8.78
C ASP A 122 -2.01 -19.56 10.30
N GLN A 123 -2.17 -18.32 10.79
CA GLN A 123 -2.45 -18.08 12.21
C GLN A 123 -3.76 -18.74 12.66
N LEU A 124 -4.84 -18.61 11.87
CA LEU A 124 -6.13 -19.24 12.17
C LEU A 124 -6.05 -20.78 12.15
N LYS A 125 -5.29 -21.36 11.23
CA LYS A 125 -5.08 -22.82 11.14
C LYS A 125 -4.37 -23.41 12.37
N ARG A 126 -3.63 -22.59 13.13
CA ARG A 126 -2.94 -22.98 14.37
C ARG A 126 -3.75 -22.67 15.63
N ALA A 127 -4.86 -21.96 15.50
CA ALA A 127 -5.77 -21.71 16.61
C ALA A 127 -6.52 -22.98 16.99
N ASP A 128 -6.66 -23.25 18.30
CA ASP A 128 -7.56 -24.29 18.80
C ASP A 128 -9.01 -24.00 18.41
N ASP A 129 -9.86 -25.03 18.41
CA ASP A 129 -11.24 -24.93 17.92
C ASP A 129 -12.08 -23.89 18.67
N LEU A 130 -11.89 -23.76 20.00
CA LEU A 130 -12.67 -22.83 20.81
C LEU A 130 -12.28 -21.38 20.48
N THR A 131 -10.98 -21.10 20.38
CA THR A 131 -10.47 -19.80 19.97
C THR A 131 -10.90 -19.45 18.54
N LEU A 132 -10.76 -20.40 17.60
CA LEU A 132 -11.14 -20.21 16.20
C LEU A 132 -12.64 -19.94 16.04
N GLN A 133 -13.48 -20.71 16.73
CA GLN A 133 -14.93 -20.49 16.74
C GLN A 133 -15.31 -19.11 17.31
N ARG A 134 -14.64 -18.66 18.37
CA ARG A 134 -14.87 -17.32 18.96
C ARG A 134 -14.43 -16.21 18.03
N LEU A 135 -13.25 -16.31 17.42
CA LEU A 135 -12.79 -15.34 16.42
C LEU A 135 -13.76 -15.20 15.25
N ALA A 136 -14.38 -16.31 14.84
CA ALA A 136 -15.36 -16.34 13.75
C ALA A 136 -16.72 -15.73 14.13
N ASN A 137 -17.21 -15.93 15.36
CA ASN A 137 -18.62 -15.66 15.69
C ASN A 137 -18.84 -14.61 16.78
N ALA A 138 -17.91 -14.50 17.73
CA ALA A 138 -18.02 -13.65 18.91
C ALA A 138 -16.63 -13.24 19.43
N PRO A 139 -15.85 -12.44 18.67
CA PRO A 139 -14.48 -12.08 19.04
C PRO A 139 -14.42 -11.35 20.39
N ASP A 140 -15.48 -10.63 20.76
CA ASP A 140 -15.60 -9.96 22.07
C ASP A 140 -15.78 -10.92 23.26
N ALA A 141 -16.05 -12.20 23.01
CA ALA A 141 -16.15 -13.25 24.03
C ALA A 141 -14.82 -13.96 24.33
N LEU A 142 -13.72 -13.56 23.66
CA LEU A 142 -12.38 -14.02 24.02
C LEU A 142 -11.99 -13.50 25.40
N ASP A 143 -11.33 -14.34 26.21
CA ASP A 143 -10.71 -13.91 27.45
C ASP A 143 -9.63 -12.85 27.17
N ALA A 144 -9.28 -12.07 28.20
CA ALA A 144 -8.39 -10.92 28.05
C ALA A 144 -7.00 -11.29 27.51
N ALA A 145 -6.43 -12.43 27.94
CA ALA A 145 -5.10 -12.85 27.53
C ALA A 145 -5.09 -13.28 26.06
N THR A 146 -6.07 -14.11 25.66
CA THR A 146 -6.23 -14.53 24.25
C THR A 146 -6.48 -13.33 23.35
N ARG A 147 -7.35 -12.40 23.77
CA ARG A 147 -7.65 -11.17 23.02
C ARG A 147 -6.40 -10.32 22.78
N GLU A 148 -5.58 -10.10 23.81
CA GLU A 148 -4.36 -9.31 23.66
C GLU A 148 -3.35 -9.99 22.73
N ALA A 149 -3.16 -11.31 22.86
CA ALA A 149 -2.30 -12.07 21.95
C ALA A 149 -2.74 -11.94 20.49
N TRP A 150 -4.04 -12.02 20.20
CA TRP A 150 -4.57 -11.85 18.84
C TRP A 150 -4.50 -10.40 18.35
N LYS A 151 -4.64 -9.42 19.24
CA LYS A 151 -4.43 -8.00 18.93
C LYS A 151 -2.99 -7.72 18.52
N VAL A 152 -2.00 -8.23 19.24
CA VAL A 152 -0.57 -8.14 18.87
C VAL A 152 -0.32 -8.74 17.49
N ARG A 153 -0.90 -9.91 17.20
CA ARG A 153 -0.81 -10.56 15.88
C ARG A 153 -1.45 -9.76 14.76
N LEU A 154 -2.58 -9.13 15.03
CA LEU A 154 -3.24 -8.23 14.08
C LEU A 154 -2.34 -7.01 13.80
N ILE A 155 -1.83 -6.35 14.84
CA ILE A 155 -0.95 -5.18 14.70
C ILE A 155 0.27 -5.54 13.85
N ASP A 156 0.99 -6.62 14.19
CA ASP A 156 2.18 -7.07 13.46
C ASP A 156 1.87 -7.34 11.98
N ARG A 157 0.80 -8.11 11.69
CA ARG A 157 0.39 -8.43 10.32
C ARG A 157 -0.06 -7.19 9.54
N TYR A 158 -0.80 -6.30 10.18
CA TYR A 158 -1.32 -5.06 9.57
C TYR A 158 -0.20 -4.05 9.31
N SER A 159 0.74 -3.89 10.24
CA SER A 159 1.92 -3.05 10.07
C SER A 159 2.79 -3.52 8.91
N ARG A 160 3.03 -4.83 8.79
CA ARG A 160 3.73 -5.39 7.61
C ARG A 160 2.99 -5.06 6.31
N TYR A 161 1.68 -5.29 6.26
CA TYR A 161 0.89 -4.93 5.07
C TYR A 161 1.04 -3.46 4.71
N ILE A 162 0.93 -2.53 5.68
CA ILE A 162 1.10 -1.10 5.39
C ILE A 162 2.49 -0.82 4.83
N ILE A 163 3.55 -1.26 5.53
CA ILE A 163 4.93 -0.99 5.14
C ILE A 163 5.23 -1.55 3.75
N ASP A 164 4.83 -2.78 3.50
CA ASP A 164 5.19 -3.50 2.27
C ASP A 164 4.28 -3.12 1.11
N SER A 165 3.03 -2.69 1.35
CA SER A 165 2.07 -2.33 0.29
C SER A 165 2.21 -0.91 -0.23
N GLU A 166 3.02 -0.07 0.42
CA GLU A 166 3.41 1.22 -0.16
C GLU A 166 4.21 1.02 -1.47
N VAL A 167 4.27 2.06 -2.29
CA VAL A 167 4.86 1.97 -3.63
C VAL A 167 6.32 1.53 -3.54
N ASN A 168 6.61 0.36 -4.13
CA ASN A 168 7.94 -0.21 -4.20
C ASN A 168 8.87 0.66 -5.06
N ARG A 169 10.14 0.76 -4.65
CA ARG A 169 11.22 1.43 -5.40
C ARG A 169 11.24 1.07 -6.88
N ASP A 170 11.08 -0.21 -7.23
CA ASP A 170 11.15 -0.66 -8.62
C ASP A 170 10.01 -0.07 -9.48
N ILE A 171 8.83 0.13 -8.87
CA ILE A 171 7.66 0.73 -9.53
C ILE A 171 7.91 2.23 -9.76
N ILE A 172 8.51 2.91 -8.79
CA ILE A 172 8.93 4.31 -8.91
C ILE A 172 9.98 4.44 -10.03
N ASP A 173 11.02 3.61 -9.98
CA ASP A 173 12.11 3.63 -10.96
C ASP A 173 11.59 3.33 -12.38
N ALA A 174 10.67 2.38 -12.54
CA ALA A 174 10.04 2.09 -13.81
C ALA A 174 9.22 3.28 -14.34
N HIS A 175 8.46 3.95 -13.48
CA HIS A 175 7.71 5.14 -13.86
C HIS A 175 8.63 6.29 -14.26
N LEU A 176 9.67 6.58 -13.46
CA LEU A 176 10.65 7.62 -13.78
C LEU A 176 11.33 7.38 -15.14
N ARG A 177 11.67 6.12 -15.46
CA ARG A 177 12.22 5.77 -16.79
C ARG A 177 11.22 6.02 -17.92
N ARG A 178 9.94 5.67 -17.74
CA ARG A 178 8.89 5.96 -18.74
C ARG A 178 8.74 7.47 -18.98
N MET A 179 8.79 8.26 -17.90
CA MET A 179 8.70 9.72 -17.98
C MET A 179 9.92 10.34 -18.68
N ALA A 180 11.13 9.91 -18.34
CA ALA A 180 12.36 10.36 -18.99
C ALA A 180 12.40 9.99 -20.48
N LEU A 181 12.01 8.75 -20.83
CA LEU A 181 11.94 8.32 -22.23
C LEU A 181 10.95 9.15 -23.03
N MET A 182 9.77 9.45 -22.46
CA MET A 182 8.77 10.30 -23.09
C MET A 182 9.30 11.72 -23.30
N ASP A 183 9.89 12.34 -22.29
CA ASP A 183 10.45 13.69 -22.42
C ASP A 183 11.56 13.75 -23.48
N ARG A 184 12.38 12.70 -23.60
CA ARG A 184 13.37 12.57 -24.66
C ARG A 184 12.73 12.46 -26.05
N GLN A 185 11.69 11.63 -26.19
CA GLN A 185 10.98 11.43 -27.45
C GLN A 185 10.37 12.73 -27.99
N PHE A 186 9.86 13.59 -27.10
CA PHE A 186 9.22 14.85 -27.46
C PHE A 186 10.13 16.08 -27.33
N GLY A 187 11.42 15.89 -27.01
CA GLY A 187 12.38 17.00 -26.90
C GLY A 187 12.10 17.99 -25.77
N VAL A 188 11.37 17.58 -24.73
CA VAL A 188 10.87 18.47 -23.66
C VAL A 188 12.00 19.14 -22.90
N CYS A 189 13.14 18.47 -22.73
CA CYS A 189 14.29 19.01 -22.01
C CYS A 189 14.92 20.26 -22.64
N ALA A 190 14.63 20.55 -23.92
CA ALA A 190 15.04 21.81 -24.56
C ALA A 190 14.10 22.97 -24.22
N LEU A 191 12.86 22.67 -23.81
CA LEU A 191 11.79 23.64 -23.57
C LEU A 191 11.55 23.89 -22.07
N ASP A 192 11.76 22.87 -21.24
CA ASP A 192 11.48 22.92 -19.81
C ASP A 192 12.72 22.55 -19.00
N SER A 193 13.01 23.36 -17.98
CA SER A 193 14.10 23.06 -17.07
C SER A 193 13.85 21.88 -16.14
N ASP A 194 12.57 21.57 -15.93
CA ASP A 194 12.05 20.56 -15.00
C ASP A 194 11.68 19.25 -15.73
N CYS A 195 12.32 18.98 -16.86
CA CYS A 195 12.14 17.73 -17.59
C CYS A 195 12.72 16.52 -16.82
N TRP A 196 12.17 15.34 -17.08
CA TRP A 196 12.48 14.10 -16.38
C TRP A 196 13.81 13.44 -16.79
N ASP A 197 14.34 13.75 -17.98
CA ASP A 197 15.56 13.13 -18.54
C ASP A 197 16.85 13.91 -18.18
N ARG A 198 16.79 14.88 -17.26
CA ARG A 198 18.01 15.54 -16.75
C ARG A 198 18.59 14.81 -15.56
N ALA A 199 19.91 14.64 -15.59
CA ALA A 199 20.65 14.24 -14.40
C ALA A 199 20.37 15.22 -13.25
N PRO A 200 20.22 14.75 -12.00
CA PRO A 200 20.18 15.63 -10.83
C PRO A 200 21.39 16.56 -10.86
N LYS A 201 21.20 17.87 -10.69
CA LYS A 201 22.32 18.77 -10.51
C LYS A 201 23.04 18.39 -9.20
N PRO A 202 24.37 18.26 -9.21
CA PRO A 202 25.15 17.99 -8.00
C PRO A 202 24.97 19.09 -6.95
#